data_AF-A0AAD7HWZ2-F1
#
_entry.id   AF-A0AAD7HWZ2-F1
#
_cell.length_a   1.000
_cell.length_b   1.000
_cell.length_c   1.000
_cell.angle_alpha   90.00
_cell.angle_beta   90.00
_cell.angle_gamma   90.00
#
_symmetry.space_group_name_H-M   'P 1'
#
loop_
_entity.id
_entity.type
_entity.pdbx_description
1 polymer ?
#
loop_
_entity_poly.entity_id
_entity_poly.type
_entity_poly.pdbx_seq_one_letter_code
_entity_poly.pdbx_strand_id
1 'polypeptide(L)' 'TDELFLDAAIEWLIATDQPIDTLMHPKFKEMIDIAARATQGVNLPNREQTREAIIKLFHDQMTKLKIRLHVRILRY' A
#
# COMPACT_ATOMS: atom_id res chain seq x y z
N THR A 1 21.53 -7.80 11.36
CA THR A 1 20.64 -7.21 10.35
C THR A 1 19.20 -7.25 10.81
N ASP A 2 18.74 -8.38 11.33
CA ASP A 2 17.34 -8.54 11.77
C ASP A 2 17.07 -7.81 13.09
N GLU A 3 18.04 -7.75 13.99
CA GLU A 3 17.95 -6.99 15.25
C GLU A 3 17.80 -5.47 15.01
N LEU A 4 18.60 -4.89 14.11
CA LEU A 4 18.49 -3.46 13.75
C LEU A 4 17.13 -3.12 13.12
N PHE A 5 16.58 -4.04 12.32
CA PHE A 5 15.24 -3.86 11.76
C PHE A 5 14.16 -3.96 12.84
N LEU A 6 14.30 -4.91 13.77
CA LEU A 6 13.37 -5.08 14.88
C LEU A 6 13.32 -3.84 15.77
N ASP A 7 14.46 -3.28 16.14
CA ASP A 7 14.54 -2.07 16.95
C ASP A 7 13.86 -0.88 16.25
N ALA A 8 14.19 -0.64 14.97
CA ALA A 8 13.57 0.41 14.18
C ALA A 8 12.05 0.21 14.01
N ALA A 9 11.59 -1.04 13.85
CA ALA A 9 10.17 -1.36 13.75
C ALA A 9 9.44 -1.09 15.07
N ILE A 10 10.03 -1.45 16.22
CA ILE A 10 9.45 -1.17 17.54
C ILE A 10 9.33 0.34 17.77
N GLU A 11 10.39 1.11 17.48
CA GLU A 11 10.35 2.57 17.59
C GLU A 11 9.26 3.18 16.71
N TRP A 12 9.13 2.71 15.47
CA TRP A 12 8.09 3.17 14.55
C TRP A 12 6.68 2.86 15.05
N LEU A 13 6.44 1.65 15.57
CA LEU A 13 5.14 1.25 16.12
C LEU A 13 4.71 2.17 17.28
N ILE A 14 5.63 2.44 18.22
CA ILE A 14 5.37 3.31 19.38
C ILE A 14 5.13 4.75 18.94
N ALA A 15 5.99 5.29 18.07
CA ALA A 15 5.93 6.68 17.64
C ALA A 15 4.66 7.02 16.84
N THR A 16 4.05 6.01 16.21
CA THR A 16 2.88 6.20 15.32
C THR A 16 1.61 5.52 15.84
N ASP A 17 1.63 4.98 17.06
CA ASP A 17 0.53 4.28 17.71
C ASP A 17 -0.09 3.19 16.81
N GLN A 18 0.77 2.39 16.18
CA GLN A 18 0.33 1.34 15.26
C GLN A 18 0.02 0.04 16.01
N PRO A 19 -0.96 -0.75 15.53
CA PRO A 19 -1.19 -2.09 16.03
C PRO A 19 0.05 -2.97 15.87
N ILE A 20 0.36 -3.81 16.87
CA ILE A 20 1.48 -4.77 16.82
C ILE A 20 1.36 -5.71 15.61
N ASP A 21 0.13 -6.12 15.27
CA ASP A 21 -0.17 -7.01 14.14
C ASP A 21 0.15 -6.39 12.76
N THR A 22 0.46 -5.10 12.69
CA THR A 22 0.88 -4.42 11.46
C THR A 22 2.06 -5.11 10.79
N LEU A 23 3.04 -5.56 11.59
CA LEU A 23 4.24 -6.24 11.08
C LEU A 23 3.93 -7.62 10.48
N MET A 24 2.81 -8.24 10.87
CA MET A 24 2.37 -9.54 10.33
C MET A 24 1.56 -9.40 9.04
N HIS A 25 1.13 -8.19 8.67
CA HIS A 25 0.27 -7.99 7.52
C HIS A 25 1.05 -8.24 6.21
N PRO A 26 0.57 -9.12 5.29
CA PRO A 26 1.32 -9.44 4.07
C PRO A 26 1.67 -8.22 3.20
N LYS A 27 0.81 -7.20 3.18
CA LYS A 27 1.09 -5.94 2.45
C LYS A 27 2.19 -5.09 3.08
N PHE A 28 2.39 -5.19 4.39
CA PHE A 28 3.52 -4.53 5.04
C PHE A 28 4.82 -5.17 4.57
N LYS A 29 4.90 -6.52 4.59
CA LYS A 29 6.06 -7.25 4.06
C LYS A 29 6.33 -6.92 2.59
N GLU A 30 5.28 -6.91 1.74
CA GLU A 30 5.41 -6.55 0.32
C GLU A 30 5.99 -5.14 0.13
N MET A 31 5.57 -4.17 0.94
CA MET A 31 6.10 -2.81 0.91
C MET A 31 7.59 -2.76 1.29
N ILE A 32 8.00 -3.50 2.32
CA ILE A 32 9.41 -3.60 2.73
C ILE A 32 10.25 -4.28 1.65
N ASP A 33 9.76 -5.36 1.05
CA ASP A 33 10.45 -6.05 -0.05
C ASP A 33 10.67 -5.14 -1.26
N ILE A 34 9.70 -4.27 -1.58
CA ILE A 34 9.84 -3.25 -2.63
C ILE A 34 10.90 -2.22 -2.23
N ALA A 35 10.86 -1.72 -0.99
CA ALA A 35 11.81 -0.73 -0.49
C ALA A 35 13.26 -1.28 -0.49
N ALA A 36 13.45 -2.54 -0.08
CA ALA A 36 14.76 -3.19 -0.03
C ALA A 36 15.40 -3.35 -1.43
N ARG A 37 14.60 -3.39 -2.50
CA ARG A 37 15.07 -3.47 -3.90
C ARG A 37 15.39 -2.10 -4.49
N ALA A 38 15.05 -1.01 -3.82
CA ALA A 38 15.28 0.33 -4.34
C ALA A 38 16.76 0.70 -4.23
N THR A 39 17.42 0.91 -5.37
CA THR A 39 18.86 1.23 -5.42
C THR A 39 19.18 2.69 -5.07
N GLN A 40 18.19 3.56 -5.16
CA GLN A 40 18.31 5.01 -4.91
C GLN A 40 17.50 5.45 -3.68
N GLY A 41 17.15 4.51 -2.80
CA GLY A 41 16.22 4.75 -1.70
C GLY A 41 14.77 4.88 -2.18
N VAL A 42 13.87 5.21 -1.26
CA VAL A 42 12.43 5.30 -1.50
C VAL A 42 11.95 6.73 -1.28
N ASN A 43 11.27 7.29 -2.29
CA ASN A 43 10.57 8.55 -2.14
C ASN A 43 9.18 8.29 -1.55
N LEU A 44 8.98 8.66 -0.29
CA LEU A 44 7.69 8.52 0.36
C LEU A 44 6.69 9.53 -0.21
N PRO A 45 5.47 9.10 -0.60
CA PRO A 45 4.46 10.02 -1.08
C PRO A 45 3.99 10.91 0.07
N ASN A 46 3.74 12.18 -0.23
CA ASN A 46 3.13 13.08 0.74
C ASN A 46 1.62 12.81 0.89
N ARG A 47 0.97 13.51 1.83
CA ARG A 47 -0.46 13.36 2.11
C ARG A 47 -1.35 13.61 0.89
N GLU A 48 -1.04 14.63 0.12
CA GLU A 48 -1.81 15.02 -1.06
C GLU A 48 -1.71 13.97 -2.16
N GLN A 49 -0.47 13.57 -2.49
CA GLN A 49 -0.18 12.51 -3.47
C GLN A 49 -0.84 11.19 -3.08
N THR A 50 -0.76 10.81 -1.80
CA THR A 50 -1.40 9.60 -1.28
C THR A 50 -2.92 9.66 -1.44
N ARG A 51 -3.54 10.80 -1.08
CA ARG A 51 -4.99 10.98 -1.20
C ARG A 51 -5.44 10.92 -2.66
N GLU A 52 -4.75 11.62 -3.55
CA GLU A 52 -5.07 11.61 -4.98
C GLU A 52 -4.95 10.20 -5.57
N ALA A 53 -3.88 9.48 -5.23
CA ALA A 53 -3.67 8.11 -5.69
C ALA A 53 -4.80 7.16 -5.24
N ILE A 54 -5.27 7.27 -3.99
CA ILE A 54 -6.39 6.46 -3.48
C ILE A 54 -7.69 6.74 -4.26
N ILE A 55 -8.02 8.02 -4.45
CA ILE A 55 -9.24 8.43 -5.17
C ILE A 55 -9.18 7.95 -6.62
N LYS A 56 -8.03 8.10 -7.27
CA LYS A 56 -7.82 7.63 -8.64
C LYS A 56 -8.00 6.12 -8.74
N LEU A 57 -7.37 5.35 -7.84
CA LEU A 57 -7.50 3.89 -7.82
C LEU A 57 -8.96 3.45 -7.68
N PHE A 58 -9.73 4.11 -6.82
CA PHE A 58 -11.15 3.86 -6.66
C PHE A 58 -11.92 4.11 -7.98
N HIS A 59 -11.73 5.26 -8.62
CA HIS A 59 -12.39 5.58 -9.89
C HIS A 59 -12.02 4.59 -11.00
N ASP A 60 -10.76 4.17 -11.08
CA ASP A 60 -10.30 3.18 -12.05
C ASP A 60 -11.00 1.82 -11.84
N GLN A 61 -11.14 1.40 -10.58
CA GLN A 61 -11.87 0.17 -10.23
C GLN A 61 -13.35 0.27 -10.61
N MET A 62 -14.01 1.39 -10.31
CA MET A 62 -15.42 1.61 -10.67
C MET A 62 -15.63 1.63 -12.19
N THR A 63 -14.71 2.23 -12.94
CA THR A 63 -14.74 2.25 -14.41
C THR A 63 -14.60 0.83 -14.97
N LYS A 64 -13.63 0.05 -14.46
CA LYS A 64 -13.45 -1.36 -14.86
C LYS A 64 -14.70 -2.20 -14.54
N LEU A 65 -15.32 -1.97 -13.38
CA LEU A 65 -16.56 -2.65 -13.01
C LEU A 65 -17.71 -2.30 -13.96
N LYS A 66 -17.92 -1.02 -14.27
CA LYS A 66 -18.94 -0.56 -15.22
C LYS A 66 -18.80 -1.26 -16.57
N ILE A 67 -17.58 -1.31 -17.12
CA ILE A 67 -17.30 -1.98 -18.40
C ILE A 67 -17.67 -3.47 -18.33
N ARG A 68 -17.24 -4.17 -17.29
CA ARG A 68 -17.55 -5.61 -17.11
C ARG A 68 -19.04 -5.89 -17.03
N LEU A 69 -19.81 -5.02 -16.38
CA LEU A 69 -21.26 -5.17 -16.26
C LEU A 69 -21.97 -4.83 -17.58
N HIS A 70 -21.55 -3.80 -18.32
CA HIS A 70 -22.14 -3.46 -19.62
C HIS A 70 -21.93 -4.57 -20.67
N VAL A 71 -20.74 -5.17 -20.73
CA VAL A 71 -20.47 -6.30 -21.64
C VAL A 71 -21.37 -7.50 -21.32
N ARG A 72 -21.78 -7.69 -20.06
CA ARG A 72 -22.69 -8.78 -19.68
C ARG A 72 -24.14 -8.50 -20.05
N ILE A 73 -24.57 -7.23 -20.06
CA ILE A 73 -25.93 -6.85 -20.44
C ILE A 73 -26.14 -6.98 -21.96
N LEU A 74 -25.13 -6.70 -22.77
CA LEU A 74 -25.21 -6.77 -24.24
C LEU A 74 -25.03 -8.20 -24.83
N ARG A 75 -24.90 -9.22 -23.98
CA ARG A 75 -24.70 -10.63 -24.39
C ARG A 75 -25.97 -11.49 -24.29
N TYR A 76 -27.14 -10.87 -24.16
CA TYR A 76 -28.44 -11.54 -24.17
C TYR A 76 -29.31 -11.02 -25.30
#